data_AF-A0A956MLW4-F1
#
_entry.id   AF-A0A956MLW4-F1
#
_cell.length_a   1.000
_cell.length_b   1.000
_cell.length_c   1.000
_cell.angle_alpha   90.00
_cell.angle_beta   90.00
_cell.angle_gamma   90.00
#
_symmetry.space_group_name_H-M   'P 1'
#
loop_
_entity.id
_entity.type
_entity.pdbx_description
1 polymer ?
#
loop_
_entity_poly.entity_id
_entity_poly.type
_entity_poly.pdbx_seq_one_letter_code
_entity_poly.pdbx_strand_id
1 'polypeptide(L)'
;MDDHGVGAARSWFAHGGDMAARIERFDWTQTPLGPLSSWPASLVTAVRLLLASRYPMFLWWGDHLVNLYNDAYVPILGARHPEALGASAPQIWPDVWPVVGPQAHRVLRHGEATWNEELLLVMDRNGFPEETYFTFSYSPAPDDGGGIGGVFCTCTEDTRRVLGQRRLRVLRELSERSARATTVLDACEAAGSVLADEPRDIAFALIYLLEADQDSAHLAAVAGIEPEQTARLRQVAVDDASAAWPLRTDPEGGPTPVADLERRFGHLPRGVWPEPPE
;
A
#
# COMPACT_ATOMS: atom_id res chain seq x y z
N MET A 1 -7.06 -52.34 -32.40
CA MET A 1 -7.21 -52.86 -31.03
C MET A 1 -6.34 -51.95 -30.24
N ASP A 2 -6.95 -50.85 -29.85
CA ASP A 2 -6.23 -49.63 -29.51
C ASP A 2 -5.81 -49.72 -28.05
N ASP A 3 -4.51 -49.62 -27.85
CA ASP A 3 -3.86 -49.71 -26.54
C ASP A 3 -4.08 -48.39 -25.79
N HIS A 4 -4.90 -48.46 -24.75
CA HIS A 4 -5.31 -47.34 -23.93
C HIS A 4 -4.22 -46.93 -22.94
N GLY A 5 -3.76 -45.68 -23.07
CA GLY A 5 -3.68 -44.75 -21.94
C GLY A 5 -2.50 -44.92 -20.99
N VAL A 6 -1.42 -44.18 -21.27
CA VAL A 6 -0.47 -43.73 -20.25
C VAL A 6 -1.27 -42.93 -19.21
N GLY A 7 -1.39 -43.47 -17.98
CA GLY A 7 -2.12 -42.84 -16.89
C GLY A 7 -1.53 -41.47 -16.57
N ALA A 8 -2.24 -40.40 -16.89
CA ALA A 8 -1.91 -39.06 -16.44
C ALA A 8 -1.91 -39.05 -14.91
N ALA A 9 -0.78 -38.69 -14.29
CA ALA A 9 -0.69 -38.51 -12.84
C ALA A 9 -1.83 -37.57 -12.38
N ARG A 10 -2.63 -37.99 -11.40
CA ARG A 10 -3.69 -37.15 -10.84
C ARG A 10 -3.03 -35.92 -10.21
N SER A 11 -3.36 -34.75 -10.76
CA SER A 11 -3.04 -33.45 -10.15
C SER A 11 -3.67 -33.36 -8.76
N TRP A 12 -2.89 -32.90 -7.77
CA TRP A 12 -3.30 -32.71 -6.38
C TRP A 12 -4.30 -31.56 -6.25
N PHE A 13 -4.14 -30.53 -7.09
CA PHE A 13 -4.85 -29.24 -7.06
C PHE A 13 -5.42 -28.86 -8.44
N ALA A 14 -6.10 -29.80 -9.10
CA ALA A 14 -6.70 -29.56 -10.41
C ALA A 14 -7.64 -28.34 -10.40
N HIS A 15 -7.62 -27.55 -11.47
CA HIS A 15 -8.43 -26.33 -11.68
C HIS A 15 -8.08 -25.12 -10.78
N GLY A 16 -6.93 -25.11 -10.09
CA GLY A 16 -6.52 -24.02 -9.20
C GLY A 16 -5.56 -22.97 -9.79
N GLY A 17 -5.60 -22.73 -11.11
CA GLY A 17 -4.81 -21.68 -11.75
C GLY A 17 -3.30 -21.93 -11.86
N ASP A 18 -2.53 -20.87 -12.05
CA ASP A 18 -1.07 -20.93 -12.18
C ASP A 18 -0.43 -21.28 -10.84
N MET A 19 -0.98 -20.77 -9.73
CA MET A 19 -0.50 -21.10 -8.39
C MET A 19 -0.68 -22.57 -8.04
N ALA A 20 -1.73 -23.25 -8.50
CA ALA A 20 -1.83 -24.71 -8.34
C ALA A 20 -0.65 -25.43 -9.00
N ALA A 21 -0.34 -25.09 -10.26
CA ALA A 21 0.77 -25.70 -10.97
C ALA A 21 2.13 -25.38 -10.32
N ARG A 22 2.30 -24.17 -9.77
CA ARG A 22 3.51 -23.79 -9.02
C ARG A 22 3.63 -24.56 -7.71
N ILE A 23 2.56 -24.69 -6.93
CA ILE A 23 2.53 -25.48 -5.70
C ILE A 23 2.86 -26.95 -6.00
N GLU A 24 2.32 -27.54 -7.08
CA GLU A 24 2.62 -28.93 -7.43
C GLU A 24 4.07 -29.18 -7.83
N ARG A 25 4.71 -28.18 -8.47
CA ARG A 25 6.09 -28.29 -8.97
C ARG A 25 7.15 -27.82 -7.96
N PHE A 26 6.72 -27.15 -6.89
CA PHE A 26 7.62 -26.63 -5.88
C PHE A 26 8.27 -27.78 -5.10
N ASP A 27 9.59 -27.70 -4.86
CA ASP A 27 10.30 -28.70 -4.06
C ASP A 27 10.06 -28.47 -2.57
N TRP A 28 8.96 -29.04 -2.08
CA TRP A 28 8.58 -28.94 -0.67
C TRP A 28 9.50 -29.72 0.28
N THR A 29 10.42 -30.55 -0.22
CA THR A 29 11.39 -31.25 0.65
C THR A 29 12.36 -30.29 1.32
N GLN A 30 12.50 -29.08 0.76
CA GLN A 30 13.34 -28.00 1.30
C GLN A 30 12.60 -27.11 2.30
N THR A 31 11.34 -27.40 2.64
CA THR A 31 10.57 -26.61 3.61
C THR A 31 10.13 -27.47 4.80
N PRO A 32 9.73 -26.85 5.92
CA PRO A 32 9.18 -27.57 7.07
C PRO A 32 7.91 -28.38 6.79
N LEU A 33 7.21 -28.16 5.66
CA LEU A 33 6.01 -28.93 5.30
C LEU A 33 6.35 -30.33 4.76
N GLY A 34 7.56 -30.52 4.25
CA GLY A 34 7.96 -31.74 3.59
C GLY A 34 7.20 -31.99 2.27
N PRO A 35 7.48 -33.11 1.59
CA PRO A 35 6.86 -33.43 0.30
C PRO A 35 5.32 -33.45 0.37
N LEU A 36 4.64 -33.11 -0.72
CA LEU A 36 3.16 -33.08 -0.79
C LEU A 36 2.50 -34.39 -0.28
N SER A 37 3.14 -35.54 -0.48
CA SER A 37 2.64 -36.84 -0.01
C SER A 37 2.58 -36.99 1.51
N SER A 38 3.32 -36.16 2.27
CA SER A 38 3.29 -36.16 3.74
C SER A 38 2.41 -35.05 4.33
N TRP A 39 1.75 -34.25 3.48
CA TRP A 39 0.90 -33.17 3.98
C TRP A 39 -0.34 -33.72 4.71
N PRO A 40 -0.74 -33.10 5.84
CA PRO A 40 -2.01 -33.40 6.50
C PRO A 40 -3.20 -33.21 5.57
N ALA A 41 -4.28 -33.97 5.78
CA ALA A 41 -5.47 -33.89 4.94
C ALA A 41 -6.15 -32.51 5.05
N SER A 42 -6.13 -31.91 6.24
CA SER A 42 -6.58 -30.56 6.52
C SER A 42 -5.82 -29.49 5.73
N LEU A 43 -4.49 -29.57 5.65
CA LEU A 43 -3.67 -28.67 4.83
C LEU A 43 -4.04 -28.79 3.35
N VAL A 44 -4.11 -30.00 2.81
CA VAL A 44 -4.48 -30.23 1.40
C VAL A 44 -5.87 -29.65 1.11
N THR A 45 -6.82 -29.81 2.03
CA THR A 45 -8.17 -29.26 1.90
C THR A 45 -8.16 -27.73 1.94
N ALA A 46 -7.44 -27.12 2.88
CA ALA A 46 -7.31 -25.67 2.98
C ALA A 46 -6.68 -25.06 1.72
N VAL A 47 -5.62 -25.68 1.19
CA VAL A 47 -4.98 -25.26 -0.06
C VAL A 47 -5.92 -25.38 -1.25
N ARG A 48 -6.73 -26.45 -1.35
CA ARG A 48 -7.76 -26.57 -2.39
C ARG A 48 -8.79 -25.44 -2.34
N LEU A 49 -9.27 -25.10 -1.14
CA LEU A 49 -10.23 -24.00 -0.97
C LEU A 49 -9.61 -22.65 -1.34
N LEU A 50 -8.37 -22.41 -0.90
CA LEU A 50 -7.59 -21.23 -1.22
C LEU A 50 -7.42 -21.06 -2.74
N LEU A 51 -7.02 -22.12 -3.45
CA LEU A 51 -6.80 -22.09 -4.90
C LEU A 51 -8.09 -22.00 -5.72
N ALA A 52 -9.23 -22.45 -5.18
CA ALA A 52 -10.53 -22.34 -5.84
C ALA A 52 -11.14 -20.93 -5.78
N SER A 53 -10.64 -20.07 -4.88
CA SER A 53 -11.17 -18.73 -4.67
C SER A 53 -10.60 -17.72 -5.66
N ARG A 54 -11.43 -16.75 -6.08
CA ARG A 54 -11.01 -15.58 -6.86
C ARG A 54 -10.72 -14.35 -5.99
N TYR A 55 -10.98 -14.42 -4.69
CA TYR A 55 -10.55 -13.39 -3.75
C TYR A 55 -9.07 -13.59 -3.40
N PRO A 56 -8.29 -12.52 -3.19
CA PRO A 56 -6.92 -12.63 -2.73
C PRO A 56 -6.85 -13.36 -1.38
N MET A 57 -6.19 -14.52 -1.36
CA MET A 57 -6.12 -15.38 -0.19
C MET A 57 -4.71 -15.94 0.01
N PHE A 58 -4.35 -16.10 1.28
CA PHE A 58 -3.17 -16.83 1.70
C PHE A 58 -3.44 -17.74 2.89
N LEU A 59 -2.57 -18.72 3.08
CA LEU A 59 -2.50 -19.62 4.21
C LEU A 59 -1.07 -19.61 4.73
N TRP A 60 -0.91 -19.35 6.02
CA TRP A 60 0.36 -19.55 6.72
C TRP A 60 0.26 -20.81 7.57
N TRP A 61 1.08 -21.81 7.28
CA TRP A 61 0.98 -23.13 7.92
C TRP A 61 2.16 -23.45 8.83
N GLY A 62 1.86 -24.09 9.97
CA GLY A 62 2.81 -24.56 10.97
C GLY A 62 3.51 -23.43 11.74
N ASP A 63 4.41 -23.83 12.64
CA ASP A 63 5.17 -22.92 13.52
C ASP A 63 6.06 -21.94 12.74
N HIS A 64 6.47 -22.32 11.52
CA HIS A 64 7.29 -21.49 10.64
C HIS A 64 6.46 -20.53 9.77
N LEU A 65 5.12 -20.60 9.82
CA LEU A 65 4.21 -19.79 9.02
C LEU A 65 4.56 -19.84 7.53
N VAL A 66 4.67 -21.06 7.00
CA VAL A 66 5.02 -21.32 5.61
C VAL A 66 3.94 -20.76 4.70
N ASN A 67 4.33 -19.91 3.75
CA ASN A 67 3.41 -19.11 2.96
C ASN A 67 2.91 -19.86 1.70
N LEU A 68 1.60 -20.01 1.62
CA LEU A 68 0.84 -20.58 0.51
C LEU A 68 -0.21 -19.55 0.08
N TYR A 69 -0.40 -19.30 -1.21
CA TYR A 69 -1.31 -18.24 -1.69
C TYR A 69 -1.85 -18.55 -3.07
N ASN A 70 -2.96 -17.90 -3.42
CA ASN A 70 -3.62 -18.08 -4.72
C ASN A 70 -3.21 -16.99 -5.73
N ASP A 71 -3.62 -17.17 -6.99
CA ASP A 71 -3.29 -16.25 -8.08
C ASP A 71 -3.77 -14.81 -7.81
N ALA A 72 -4.92 -14.66 -7.16
CA ALA A 72 -5.48 -13.34 -6.83
C ALA A 72 -4.64 -12.57 -5.79
N TYR A 73 -3.79 -13.26 -5.03
CA TYR A 73 -2.89 -12.63 -4.04
C TYR A 73 -1.55 -12.18 -4.64
N VAL A 74 -1.19 -12.66 -5.84
CA VAL A 74 0.08 -12.31 -6.50
C VAL A 74 0.29 -10.79 -6.66
N PRO A 75 -0.71 -9.98 -7.07
CA PRO A 75 -0.53 -8.54 -7.16
C PRO A 75 -0.22 -7.85 -5.83
N ILE A 76 -0.74 -8.38 -4.70
CA ILE A 76 -0.46 -7.85 -3.36
C ILE A 76 0.99 -8.13 -2.97
N LEU A 77 1.49 -9.32 -3.30
CA LEU A 77 2.91 -9.68 -3.10
C LEU A 77 3.86 -8.83 -3.95
N GLY A 78 3.45 -8.47 -5.16
CA GLY A 78 4.28 -7.71 -6.09
C GLY A 78 5.62 -8.39 -6.35
N ALA A 79 6.72 -7.66 -6.15
CA ALA A 79 8.08 -8.15 -6.37
C ALA A 79 8.51 -9.32 -5.47
N ARG A 80 7.75 -9.65 -4.41
CA ARG A 80 8.00 -10.82 -3.54
C ARG A 80 7.58 -12.14 -4.19
N HIS A 81 6.81 -12.10 -5.28
CA HIS A 81 6.47 -13.28 -6.06
C HIS A 81 7.54 -13.56 -7.13
N PRO A 82 8.00 -14.81 -7.32
CA PRO A 82 7.48 -16.05 -6.73
C PRO A 82 8.13 -16.51 -5.41
N GLU A 83 9.21 -15.88 -4.95
CA GLU A 83 10.06 -16.32 -3.83
C GLU A 83 9.29 -16.47 -2.51
N ALA A 84 8.17 -15.76 -2.36
CA ALA A 84 7.28 -15.90 -1.22
C ALA A 84 6.69 -17.30 -1.04
N LEU A 85 6.59 -18.12 -2.10
CA LEU A 85 6.00 -19.46 -2.00
C LEU A 85 6.92 -20.37 -1.18
N GLY A 86 6.38 -20.96 -0.11
CA GLY A 86 7.13 -21.88 0.76
C GLY A 86 8.09 -21.19 1.74
N ALA A 87 8.26 -19.88 1.65
CA ALA A 87 9.05 -19.08 2.60
C ALA A 87 8.27 -18.75 3.88
N SER A 88 8.97 -18.32 4.92
CA SER A 88 8.36 -17.91 6.19
C SER A 88 7.71 -16.53 6.08
N ALA A 89 6.46 -16.38 6.52
CA ALA A 89 5.73 -15.10 6.48
C ALA A 89 6.51 -13.90 7.09
N PRO A 90 7.13 -13.99 8.29
CA PRO A 90 7.96 -12.92 8.84
C PRO A 90 9.11 -12.47 7.94
N GLN A 91 9.67 -13.38 7.13
CA GLN A 91 10.76 -13.06 6.20
C GLN A 91 10.25 -12.34 4.95
N ILE A 92 9.03 -12.65 4.52
CA ILE A 92 8.40 -12.05 3.33
C ILE A 92 7.82 -10.68 3.65
N TRP A 93 7.34 -10.47 4.88
CA TRP A 93 6.64 -9.25 5.29
C TRP A 93 7.35 -8.44 6.38
N PRO A 94 8.69 -8.23 6.35
CA PRO A 94 9.41 -7.63 7.46
C PRO A 94 8.96 -6.19 7.78
N ASP A 95 8.51 -5.47 6.75
CA ASP A 95 7.98 -4.11 6.79
C ASP A 95 6.67 -3.98 7.58
N VAL A 96 5.76 -4.94 7.42
CA VAL A 96 4.44 -4.92 8.08
C VAL A 96 4.31 -5.91 9.24
N TRP A 97 5.29 -6.80 9.42
CA TRP A 97 5.28 -7.86 10.44
C TRP A 97 5.02 -7.37 11.87
N PRO A 98 5.58 -6.22 12.32
CA PRO A 98 5.29 -5.72 13.66
C PRO A 98 3.79 -5.47 13.93
N VAL A 99 3.01 -5.21 12.89
CA VAL A 99 1.56 -4.96 12.97
C VAL A 99 0.76 -6.24 12.79
N VAL A 100 1.08 -7.05 11.78
CA VAL A 100 0.26 -8.22 11.40
C VAL A 100 0.66 -9.49 12.14
N GLY A 101 1.93 -9.65 12.45
CA GLY A 101 2.49 -10.83 13.12
C GLY A 101 1.82 -11.14 14.47
N PRO A 102 1.67 -10.18 15.40
CA PRO A 102 1.00 -10.42 16.67
C PRO A 102 -0.43 -10.96 16.53
N GLN A 103 -1.15 -10.55 15.49
CA GLN A 103 -2.51 -11.00 15.22
C GLN A 103 -2.53 -12.47 14.76
N ALA A 104 -1.60 -12.86 13.88
CA ALA A 104 -1.45 -14.24 13.45
C ALA A 104 -1.08 -15.16 14.62
N HIS A 105 -0.17 -14.73 15.50
CA HIS A 105 0.18 -15.50 16.70
C HIS A 105 -1.02 -15.64 17.66
N ARG A 106 -1.85 -14.60 17.80
CA ARG A 106 -3.08 -14.68 18.61
C ARG A 106 -4.03 -15.75 18.06
N VAL A 107 -4.25 -15.77 16.75
CA VAL A 107 -5.09 -16.78 16.08
C VAL A 107 -4.53 -18.19 16.30
N LEU A 108 -3.23 -18.39 16.08
CA LEU A 108 -2.61 -19.70 16.30
C LEU A 108 -2.71 -20.19 17.74
N ARG A 109 -2.51 -19.30 18.73
CA ARG A 109 -2.47 -19.68 20.15
C ARG A 109 -3.86 -19.85 20.77
N HIS A 110 -4.83 -19.05 20.33
CA HIS A 110 -6.12 -18.95 21.01
C HIS A 110 -7.31 -19.39 20.13
N GLY A 111 -7.12 -19.54 18.82
CA GLY A 111 -8.22 -19.88 17.89
C GLY A 111 -9.22 -18.77 17.65
N GLU A 112 -8.95 -17.56 18.14
CA GLU A 112 -9.83 -16.41 17.98
C GLU A 112 -9.53 -15.71 16.65
N ALA A 113 -10.52 -15.71 15.75
CA ALA A 113 -10.42 -14.97 14.50
C ALA A 113 -10.30 -13.47 14.74
N THR A 114 -9.67 -12.78 13.80
CA THR A 114 -9.48 -11.32 13.85
C THR A 114 -10.08 -10.67 12.61
N TRP A 115 -10.41 -9.38 12.73
CA TRP A 115 -10.92 -8.56 11.65
C TRP A 115 -10.25 -7.20 11.69
N ASN A 116 -9.78 -6.75 10.53
CA ASN A 116 -9.27 -5.41 10.33
C ASN A 116 -10.01 -4.80 9.14
N GLU A 117 -10.48 -3.56 9.32
CA GLU A 117 -11.13 -2.78 8.28
C GLU A 117 -10.24 -1.58 7.96
N GLU A 118 -9.92 -1.40 6.67
CA GLU A 118 -9.10 -0.28 6.18
C GLU A 118 -7.83 -0.03 7.00
N LEU A 119 -7.13 -1.10 7.38
CA LEU A 119 -5.89 -0.98 8.15
C LEU A 119 -4.79 -0.40 7.27
N LEU A 120 -4.22 0.73 7.69
CA LEU A 120 -3.03 1.30 7.09
C LEU A 120 -1.84 0.36 7.31
N LEU A 121 -1.24 -0.09 6.22
CA LEU A 121 0.02 -0.80 6.19
C LEU A 121 0.95 -0.04 5.25
N VAL A 122 2.09 0.44 5.77
CA VAL A 122 3.13 1.03 4.93
C VAL A 122 4.00 -0.11 4.43
N MET A 123 3.93 -0.38 3.13
CA MET A 123 4.59 -1.53 2.53
C MET A 123 5.77 -1.07 1.68
N ASP A 124 6.92 -1.72 1.80
CA ASP A 124 7.96 -1.60 0.77
C ASP A 124 7.52 -2.43 -0.44
N ARG A 125 6.99 -1.74 -1.45
CA ARG A 125 6.44 -2.33 -2.67
C ARG A 125 6.83 -1.43 -3.84
N ASN A 126 7.46 -2.01 -4.85
CA ASN A 126 8.00 -1.30 -6.02
C ASN A 126 9.22 -0.39 -5.75
N GLY A 127 9.97 -0.66 -4.67
CA GLY A 127 11.23 0.02 -4.36
C GLY A 127 11.07 1.34 -3.59
N PHE A 128 9.88 1.59 -3.04
CA PHE A 128 9.60 2.72 -2.15
C PHE A 128 8.53 2.33 -1.11
N PRO A 129 8.46 3.04 0.04
CA PRO A 129 7.37 2.87 1.01
C PRO A 129 6.04 3.37 0.43
N GLU A 130 5.08 2.46 0.27
CA GLU A 130 3.75 2.75 -0.26
C GLU A 130 2.71 2.82 0.86
N GLU A 131 1.91 3.89 0.88
CA GLU A 131 0.70 3.96 1.69
C GLU A 131 -0.35 2.99 1.13
N THR A 132 -0.65 1.91 1.86
CA THR A 132 -1.66 0.94 1.46
C THR A 132 -2.68 0.68 2.56
N TYR A 133 -3.92 0.35 2.17
CA TYR A 133 -5.02 0.08 3.10
C TYR A 133 -5.60 -1.30 2.83
N PHE A 134 -5.74 -2.11 3.87
CA PHE A 134 -6.24 -3.49 3.74
C PHE A 134 -7.40 -3.78 4.68
N THR A 135 -8.42 -4.45 4.12
CA THR A 135 -9.48 -5.09 4.89
C THR A 135 -9.26 -6.60 4.83
N PHE A 136 -9.14 -7.24 5.99
CA PHE A 136 -8.84 -8.68 6.04
C PHE A 136 -9.27 -9.35 7.34
N SER A 137 -9.40 -10.67 7.26
CA SER A 137 -9.62 -11.52 8.43
C SER A 137 -8.53 -12.58 8.53
N TYR A 138 -7.98 -12.77 9.72
CA TYR A 138 -7.23 -13.99 10.05
C TYR A 138 -8.14 -14.97 10.78
N SER A 139 -8.29 -16.15 10.21
CA SER A 139 -9.10 -17.24 10.72
C SER A 139 -8.21 -18.44 11.05
N PRO A 140 -8.48 -19.18 12.14
CA PRO A 140 -7.73 -20.40 12.42
C PRO A 140 -8.00 -21.45 11.34
N ALA A 141 -6.95 -22.06 10.81
CA ALA A 141 -7.04 -23.22 9.93
C ALA A 141 -6.88 -24.49 10.78
N PRO A 142 -7.92 -25.33 10.90
CA PRO A 142 -7.84 -26.55 11.72
C PRO A 142 -6.80 -27.53 11.18
N ASP A 143 -6.15 -28.28 12.06
CA ASP A 143 -5.35 -29.45 11.70
C ASP A 143 -6.16 -30.76 11.79
N ASP A 144 -5.53 -31.90 11.47
CA ASP A 144 -6.17 -33.22 11.50
C ASP A 144 -6.45 -33.71 12.95
N GLY A 145 -5.79 -33.12 13.95
CA GLY A 145 -5.92 -33.45 15.36
C GLY A 145 -6.98 -32.63 16.10
N GLY A 146 -7.68 -31.72 15.41
CA GLY A 146 -8.64 -30.80 16.00
C GLY A 146 -8.01 -29.56 16.65
N GLY A 147 -6.70 -29.37 16.49
CA GLY A 147 -5.97 -28.16 16.81
C GLY A 147 -5.98 -27.15 15.66
N ILE A 148 -5.06 -26.20 15.72
CA ILE A 148 -4.89 -25.14 14.71
C ILE A 148 -3.57 -25.39 13.99
N GLY A 149 -3.63 -25.78 12.73
CA GLY A 149 -2.45 -26.02 11.89
C GLY A 149 -1.91 -24.76 11.22
N GLY A 150 -2.70 -23.69 11.14
CA GLY A 150 -2.29 -22.46 10.47
C GLY A 150 -3.24 -21.28 10.61
N VAL A 151 -2.93 -20.21 9.88
CA VAL A 151 -3.75 -19.01 9.76
C VAL A 151 -4.19 -18.86 8.31
N PHE A 152 -5.49 -18.88 8.09
CA PHE A 152 -6.11 -18.61 6.81
C PHE A 152 -6.48 -17.13 6.72
N CYS A 153 -6.17 -16.48 5.59
CA CYS A 153 -6.50 -15.09 5.36
C CYS A 153 -7.20 -14.88 4.03
N THR A 154 -8.25 -14.08 4.06
CA THR A 154 -8.82 -13.42 2.89
C THR A 154 -8.65 -11.93 3.06
N CYS A 155 -8.18 -11.24 2.03
CA CYS A 155 -7.91 -9.81 2.11
C CYS A 155 -8.31 -9.09 0.83
N THR A 156 -8.58 -7.80 0.99
CA THR A 156 -8.78 -6.86 -0.11
C THR A 156 -7.92 -5.63 0.12
N GLU A 157 -7.34 -5.11 -0.97
CA GLU A 157 -6.65 -3.83 -0.95
C GLU A 157 -7.65 -2.72 -1.27
N ASP A 158 -7.89 -1.84 -0.30
CA ASP A 158 -8.82 -0.72 -0.33
C ASP A 158 -8.13 0.62 -0.64
N THR A 159 -6.82 0.62 -0.87
CA THR A 159 -5.97 1.82 -1.05
C THR A 159 -6.60 2.85 -1.98
N ARG A 160 -6.96 2.46 -3.21
CA ARG A 160 -7.54 3.39 -4.20
C ARG A 160 -8.85 4.02 -3.72
N ARG A 161 -9.67 3.27 -2.98
CA ARG A 161 -10.95 3.74 -2.46
C ARG A 161 -10.72 4.74 -1.31
N VAL A 162 -9.87 4.40 -0.35
CA VAL A 162 -9.56 5.26 0.80
C VAL A 162 -8.92 6.57 0.34
N LEU A 163 -7.91 6.50 -0.54
CA LEU A 163 -7.28 7.69 -1.11
C LEU A 163 -8.25 8.52 -1.96
N GLY A 164 -9.09 7.87 -2.77
CA GLY A 164 -10.12 8.56 -3.55
C GLY A 164 -11.13 9.31 -2.67
N GLN A 165 -11.57 8.69 -1.58
CA GLN A 165 -12.48 9.32 -0.62
C GLN A 165 -11.84 10.53 0.08
N ARG A 166 -10.59 10.42 0.51
CA ARG A 166 -9.83 11.53 1.11
C ARG A 166 -9.67 12.70 0.15
N ARG A 167 -9.23 12.44 -1.09
CA ARG A 167 -9.06 13.47 -2.13
C ARG A 167 -10.38 14.14 -2.50
N LEU A 168 -11.47 13.37 -2.62
CA LEU A 168 -12.80 13.93 -2.87
C LEU A 168 -13.30 14.81 -1.71
N ARG A 169 -12.99 14.44 -0.46
CA ARG A 169 -13.30 15.28 0.71
C ARG A 169 -12.57 16.60 0.64
N VAL A 170 -11.26 16.59 0.36
CA VAL A 170 -10.46 17.82 0.20
C VAL A 170 -11.03 18.70 -0.91
N LEU A 171 -11.34 18.15 -2.09
CA LEU A 171 -11.90 18.91 -3.20
C LEU A 171 -13.26 19.55 -2.88
N ARG A 172 -14.12 18.83 -2.14
CA ARG A 172 -15.40 19.38 -1.66
C ARG A 172 -15.18 20.55 -0.70
N GLU A 173 -14.31 20.37 0.28
CA GLU A 173 -14.02 21.41 1.27
C GLU A 173 -13.39 22.66 0.62
N LEU A 174 -12.45 22.47 -0.32
CA LEU A 174 -11.88 23.55 -1.12
C LEU A 174 -12.98 24.32 -1.87
N SER A 175 -13.91 23.61 -2.51
CA SER A 175 -15.01 24.23 -3.26
C SER A 175 -15.94 25.02 -2.35
N GLU A 176 -16.33 24.45 -1.21
CA GLU A 176 -17.26 25.07 -0.26
C GLU A 176 -16.67 26.31 0.42
N ARG A 177 -15.41 26.28 0.85
CA ARG A 177 -14.77 27.44 1.48
C ARG A 177 -14.43 28.53 0.47
N SER A 178 -13.94 28.16 -0.72
CA SER A 178 -13.63 29.14 -1.77
C SER A 178 -14.88 29.86 -2.27
N ALA A 179 -16.03 29.19 -2.30
CA ALA A 179 -17.31 29.82 -2.68
C ALA A 179 -17.78 30.91 -1.70
N ARG A 180 -17.26 30.92 -0.46
CA ARG A 180 -17.56 31.94 0.56
C ARG A 180 -16.54 33.08 0.59
N ALA A 181 -15.42 32.93 -0.11
CA ALA A 181 -14.36 33.93 -0.17
C ALA A 181 -14.84 35.18 -0.90
N THR A 182 -14.51 36.35 -0.34
CA THR A 182 -14.88 37.65 -0.94
C THR A 182 -13.75 38.32 -1.70
N THR A 183 -12.52 37.86 -1.45
CA THR A 183 -11.31 38.29 -2.14
C THR A 183 -10.50 37.10 -2.61
N VAL A 184 -9.56 37.33 -3.54
CA VAL A 184 -8.60 36.30 -3.97
C VAL A 184 -7.73 35.84 -2.81
N LEU A 185 -7.33 36.77 -1.93
CA LEU A 185 -6.55 36.44 -0.73
C LEU A 185 -7.34 35.54 0.22
N ASP A 186 -8.62 35.87 0.50
CA ASP A 186 -9.49 35.02 1.32
C ASP A 186 -9.59 33.60 0.75
N ALA A 187 -9.66 33.48 -0.58
CA ALA A 187 -9.72 32.18 -1.26
C ALA A 187 -8.41 31.40 -1.11
N CYS A 188 -7.26 32.06 -1.23
CA CYS A 188 -5.94 31.46 -0.99
C CYS A 188 -5.79 30.99 0.46
N GLU A 189 -6.15 31.82 1.44
CA GLU A 189 -6.07 31.48 2.86
C GLU A 189 -6.99 30.31 3.20
N ALA A 190 -8.23 30.33 2.68
CA ALA A 190 -9.17 29.23 2.81
C ALA A 190 -8.60 27.94 2.23
N ALA A 191 -8.04 28.00 1.01
CA ALA A 191 -7.40 26.85 0.39
C ALA A 191 -6.22 26.33 1.23
N GLY A 192 -5.31 27.21 1.67
CA GLY A 192 -4.20 26.84 2.53
C GLY A 192 -4.64 26.13 3.82
N SER A 193 -5.70 26.63 4.47
CA SER A 193 -6.27 25.97 5.65
C SER A 193 -6.82 24.57 5.35
N VAL A 194 -7.53 24.38 4.24
CA VAL A 194 -8.06 23.05 3.87
C VAL A 194 -6.94 22.07 3.56
N LEU A 195 -5.89 22.51 2.87
CA LEU A 195 -4.74 21.66 2.56
C LEU A 195 -3.96 21.29 3.84
N ALA A 196 -3.89 22.19 4.82
CA ALA A 196 -3.25 21.92 6.11
C ALA A 196 -3.99 20.85 6.94
N ASP A 197 -5.31 20.71 6.74
CA ASP A 197 -6.14 19.70 7.42
C ASP A 197 -5.95 18.27 6.85
N GLU A 198 -5.24 18.08 5.74
CA GLU A 198 -4.97 16.77 5.12
C GLU A 198 -3.47 16.49 4.90
N PRO A 199 -2.67 16.36 5.98
CA PRO A 199 -1.21 16.20 5.91
C PRO A 199 -0.74 14.84 5.36
N ARG A 200 -1.67 13.91 5.13
CA ARG A 200 -1.39 12.58 4.55
C ARG A 200 -1.32 12.62 3.02
N ASP A 201 -2.14 13.44 2.36
CA ASP A 201 -2.09 13.58 0.89
C ASP A 201 -1.12 14.69 0.47
N ILE A 202 -0.94 15.70 1.32
CA ILE A 202 -0.17 16.91 1.00
C ILE A 202 0.72 17.22 2.20
N ALA A 203 2.03 16.97 2.06
CA ALA A 203 2.99 17.26 3.13
C ALA A 203 3.07 18.78 3.40
N PHE A 204 3.03 19.59 2.34
CA PHE A 204 2.92 21.04 2.41
C PHE A 204 2.37 21.62 1.10
N ALA A 205 1.92 22.87 1.16
CA ALA A 205 1.57 23.66 -0.02
C ALA A 205 1.97 25.12 0.17
N LEU A 206 2.33 25.77 -0.93
CA LEU A 206 2.59 27.20 -1.01
C LEU A 206 1.73 27.77 -2.13
N ILE A 207 0.93 28.80 -1.83
CA ILE A 207 0.04 29.44 -2.79
C ILE A 207 0.55 30.84 -3.03
N TYR A 208 0.89 31.14 -4.28
CA TYR A 208 1.41 32.44 -4.70
C TYR A 208 0.40 33.18 -5.56
N LEU A 209 0.37 34.50 -5.42
CA LEU A 209 -0.36 35.41 -6.30
C LEU A 209 0.64 36.24 -7.10
N LEU A 210 0.42 36.31 -8.42
CA LEU A 210 1.21 37.16 -9.29
C LEU A 210 0.91 38.63 -9.01
N GLU A 211 1.96 39.44 -8.93
CA GLU A 211 1.85 40.88 -8.87
C GLU A 211 1.39 41.46 -10.21
N ALA A 212 0.99 42.73 -10.20
CA ALA A 212 0.53 43.42 -11.40
C ALA A 212 1.59 43.50 -12.51
N ASP A 213 2.88 43.44 -12.15
CA ASP A 213 4.00 43.42 -13.09
C ASP A 213 4.19 42.06 -13.79
N GLN A 214 3.57 40.99 -13.26
CA GLN A 214 3.75 39.59 -13.67
C GLN A 214 5.19 39.05 -13.59
N ASP A 215 6.13 39.86 -13.10
CA ASP A 215 7.54 39.51 -12.95
C ASP A 215 7.83 38.98 -11.54
N SER A 216 6.94 39.28 -10.59
CA SER A 216 7.03 38.81 -9.21
C SER A 216 5.73 38.20 -8.70
N ALA A 217 5.85 37.37 -7.68
CA ALA A 217 4.73 36.77 -6.97
C ALA A 217 4.94 36.86 -5.46
N HIS A 218 3.86 37.12 -4.72
CA HIS A 218 3.88 37.06 -3.25
C HIS A 218 3.18 35.81 -2.73
N LEU A 219 3.70 35.29 -1.62
CA LEU A 219 3.11 34.15 -0.93
C LEU A 219 1.81 34.57 -0.23
N ALA A 220 0.69 34.06 -0.71
CA ALA A 220 -0.64 34.38 -0.21
C ALA A 220 -1.12 33.42 0.87
N ALA A 221 -0.74 32.14 0.80
CA ALA A 221 -1.09 31.15 1.82
C ALA A 221 -0.10 29.98 1.85
N VAL A 222 -0.11 29.26 2.99
CA VAL A 222 0.74 28.11 3.23
C VAL A 222 -0.04 26.99 3.92
N ALA A 223 0.42 25.75 3.73
CA ALA A 223 -0.03 24.58 4.46
C ALA A 223 1.18 23.73 4.85
N GLY A 224 1.20 23.20 6.08
CA GLY A 224 2.21 22.22 6.52
C GLY A 224 3.65 22.72 6.69
N ILE A 225 3.94 24.01 6.46
CA ILE A 225 5.28 24.61 6.59
C ILE A 225 5.32 25.69 7.67
N GLU A 226 6.41 25.73 8.44
CA GLU A 226 6.56 26.67 9.54
C GLU A 226 6.78 28.12 9.05
N PRO A 227 6.21 29.14 9.71
CA PRO A 227 6.36 30.54 9.30
C PRO A 227 7.80 31.03 9.20
N GLU A 228 8.72 30.46 9.97
CA GLU A 228 10.15 30.82 9.95
C GLU A 228 10.83 30.36 8.66
N GLN A 229 10.39 29.23 8.10
CA GLN A 229 10.90 28.67 6.84
C GLN A 229 10.37 29.43 5.62
N THR A 230 9.22 30.08 5.74
CA THR A 230 8.59 30.84 4.64
C THR A 230 9.19 32.23 4.46
N ALA A 231 10.04 32.73 5.38
CA ALA A 231 10.62 34.06 5.31
C ALA A 231 11.39 34.32 4.00
N ARG A 232 12.07 33.30 3.45
CA ARG A 232 12.79 33.36 2.17
C ARG A 232 11.90 33.16 0.94
N LEU A 233 10.65 32.78 1.18
CA LEU A 233 9.66 32.38 0.17
C LEU A 233 8.54 33.42 0.04
N ARG A 234 8.59 34.53 0.79
CA ARG A 234 7.48 35.52 0.82
C ARG A 234 7.26 36.22 -0.50
N GLN A 235 8.33 36.47 -1.26
CA GLN A 235 8.29 37.07 -2.57
C GLN A 235 9.33 36.39 -3.45
N VAL A 236 8.92 36.00 -4.66
CA VAL A 236 9.76 35.26 -5.60
C VAL A 236 9.63 35.87 -6.99
N ALA A 237 10.73 35.88 -7.75
CA ALA A 237 10.71 36.27 -9.15
C ALA A 237 10.17 35.11 -10.00
N VAL A 238 9.33 35.42 -10.98
CA VAL A 238 8.64 34.41 -11.81
C VAL A 238 9.59 33.79 -12.85
N ASP A 239 10.50 34.59 -13.40
CA ASP A 239 11.40 34.24 -14.51
C ASP A 239 12.86 34.00 -14.11
N ASP A 240 13.12 33.86 -12.82
CA ASP A 240 14.47 33.63 -12.35
C ASP A 240 14.82 32.14 -12.42
N ALA A 241 15.65 31.76 -13.38
CA ALA A 241 16.17 30.40 -13.53
C ALA A 241 17.00 29.93 -12.30
N SER A 242 17.42 30.86 -11.44
CA SER A 242 18.07 30.59 -10.16
C SER A 242 17.11 30.59 -8.97
N ALA A 243 15.82 30.94 -9.17
CA ALA A 243 14.82 30.84 -8.12
C ALA A 243 14.60 29.39 -7.71
N ALA A 244 14.39 29.20 -6.42
CA ALA A 244 14.18 27.89 -5.85
C ALA A 244 12.89 27.24 -6.41
N TRP A 245 11.84 28.04 -6.67
CA TRP A 245 10.54 27.59 -7.17
C TRP A 245 10.27 28.09 -8.61
N PRO A 246 10.15 27.21 -9.62
CA PRO A 246 9.79 27.61 -10.98
C PRO A 246 8.27 27.90 -11.02
N LEU A 247 7.87 29.16 -10.88
CA LEU A 247 6.46 29.56 -10.94
C LEU A 247 5.91 29.60 -12.37
N ARG A 248 6.78 29.68 -13.38
CA ARG A 248 6.37 29.57 -14.77
C ARG A 248 6.05 28.11 -15.10
N THR A 249 4.77 27.80 -15.18
CA THR A 249 4.27 26.48 -15.60
C THR A 249 4.35 26.31 -17.12
N ASP A 250 4.33 25.05 -17.54
CA ASP A 250 4.08 24.61 -18.91
C ASP A 250 3.01 25.49 -19.61
N PRO A 251 3.27 26.03 -20.81
CA PRO A 251 2.26 26.77 -21.59
C PRO A 251 0.97 25.97 -21.85
N GLU A 252 0.99 24.65 -21.72
CA GLU A 252 -0.20 23.78 -21.80
C GLU A 252 -0.96 23.62 -20.46
N GLY A 253 -0.45 24.21 -19.36
CA GLY A 253 -1.14 24.28 -18.07
C GLY A 253 -1.03 23.03 -17.18
N GLY A 254 -0.04 22.17 -17.44
CA GLY A 254 0.20 20.94 -16.67
C GLY A 254 1.02 21.14 -15.37
N PRO A 255 0.95 20.18 -14.43
CA PRO A 255 1.81 20.16 -13.27
C PRO A 255 3.28 20.00 -13.70
N THR A 256 4.17 20.85 -13.16
CA THR A 256 5.61 20.77 -13.41
C THR A 256 6.28 20.15 -12.18
N PRO A 257 6.89 18.95 -12.29
CA PRO A 257 7.61 18.36 -11.18
C PRO A 257 8.85 19.19 -10.85
N VAL A 258 9.06 19.47 -9.55
CA VAL A 258 10.23 20.17 -9.05
C VAL A 258 11.09 19.16 -8.30
N ALA A 259 12.28 18.87 -8.81
CA ALA A 259 13.22 17.93 -8.20
C ALA A 259 14.25 18.65 -7.31
N ASP A 260 14.95 17.87 -6.48
CA ASP A 260 15.98 18.33 -5.54
C ASP A 260 15.42 19.31 -4.50
N LEU A 261 14.23 19.04 -3.99
CA LEU A 261 13.52 19.95 -3.10
C LEU A 261 14.36 20.30 -1.85
N GLU A 262 15.01 19.33 -1.21
CA GLU A 262 15.85 19.60 -0.03
C GLU A 262 17.07 20.48 -0.37
N ARG A 263 17.68 20.30 -1.55
CA ARG A 263 18.79 21.16 -2.00
C ARG A 263 18.34 22.60 -2.25
N ARG A 264 17.12 22.77 -2.77
CA ARG A 264 16.54 24.08 -3.13
C ARG A 264 16.02 24.84 -1.91
N PHE A 265 15.40 24.14 -0.97
CA PHE A 265 14.62 24.75 0.12
C PHE A 265 15.16 24.44 1.51
N GLY A 266 16.16 23.57 1.63
CA GLY A 266 16.59 23.02 2.90
C GLY A 266 15.57 22.01 3.42
N HIS A 267 15.49 21.86 4.74
CA HIS A 267 14.65 20.83 5.34
C HIS A 267 13.16 21.14 5.16
N LEU A 268 12.46 20.30 4.40
CA LEU A 268 11.02 20.43 4.16
C LEU A 268 10.20 19.58 5.15
N PRO A 269 8.95 19.99 5.43
CA PRO A 269 8.06 19.22 6.27
C PRO A 269 7.75 17.86 5.63
N ARG A 270 7.79 16.82 6.47
CA ARG A 270 7.48 15.43 6.09
C ARG A 270 6.00 15.10 6.25
N GLY A 271 5.22 16.01 6.82
CA GLY A 271 3.85 15.75 7.24
C GLY A 271 3.80 14.60 8.26
N VAL A 272 2.94 13.62 8.00
CA VAL A 272 2.81 12.40 8.82
C VAL A 272 3.70 11.25 8.37
N TRP A 273 4.50 11.44 7.32
CA TRP A 273 5.31 10.40 6.69
C TRP A 273 6.74 10.39 7.25
N PRO A 274 7.44 9.25 7.21
CA PRO A 274 8.81 9.15 7.72
C PRO A 274 9.82 9.91 6.85
N GLU A 275 9.55 10.01 5.55
CA GLU A 275 10.40 10.58 4.52
C GLU A 275 9.87 11.96 4.06
N PRO A 276 10.76 12.92 3.78
CA PRO A 276 10.36 14.19 3.18
C PRO A 276 9.97 14.02 1.70
N PRO A 277 9.21 14.97 1.13
CA PRO A 277 9.05 15.07 -0.32
C PRO A 277 10.40 15.28 -1.02
N GLU A 278 10.64 14.57 -2.11
CA GLU A 278 11.85 14.66 -2.96
C GLU A 278 11.65 15.50 -4.23
#